data_AF-A0A7S2UYH7-F1
#
_entry.id   AF-A0A7S2UYH7-F1
#
_cell.length_a   1.000
_cell.length_b   1.000
_cell.length_c   1.000
_cell.angle_alpha   90.00
_cell.angle_beta   90.00
_cell.angle_gamma   90.00
#
_symmetry.space_group_name_H-M   'P 1'
#
loop_
_entity.id
_entity.type
_entity.pdbx_description
1 polymer ?
#
loop_
_entity_poly.entity_id
_entity_poly.type
_entity_poly.pdbx_seq_one_letter_code
_entity_poly.pdbx_strand_id
1 'polypeptide(L)'
;DALVGKIEDMGLKVHCGARTAAFVGEDGTTDTESRSPVAALEFSNEGPEWDNLPVQMVVVSAGIKPRDELARDSGTISIGERGGIVVDEFMQTSAQDVYAIGEIALYNNFIYGLIAPGYDMAKVAAESVAEKLNIGPKTDLPKFTGADLSTKLKLLGSDVASFGVNQPRPDDTDVTELVWNDKLNAIYRKLIFNKAGTKLRGGILVGDAGDYTKLHKLAVLTGEEIDHATAATLLPPPSAKTSSGEEEDEVPTDPNSQVCSCNDVSRGMISKTIVDLGVEGATLGAVKK
;
A
#
# COMPACT_ATOMS: atom_id res chain seq x y z
N ASP A 1 -9.57 17.64 0.07
CA ASP A 1 -10.08 18.48 1.17
C ASP A 1 -9.65 17.96 2.54
N ALA A 2 -10.21 16.88 3.07
CA ALA A 2 -9.90 16.42 4.43
C ALA A 2 -8.40 16.21 4.71
N LEU A 3 -7.68 15.52 3.82
CA LEU A 3 -6.23 15.32 3.96
C LEU A 3 -5.42 16.58 3.68
N VAL A 4 -5.82 17.35 2.65
CA VAL A 4 -5.12 18.57 2.23
C VAL A 4 -5.15 19.61 3.35
N GLY A 5 -6.33 19.88 3.93
CA GLY A 5 -6.47 20.83 5.03
C GLY A 5 -5.63 20.44 6.25
N LYS A 6 -5.60 19.15 6.63
CA LYS A 6 -4.71 18.69 7.70
C LYS A 6 -3.23 18.93 7.42
N ILE A 7 -2.79 18.72 6.17
CA ILE A 7 -1.40 18.98 5.78
C ILE A 7 -1.11 20.49 5.82
N GLU A 8 -2.05 21.31 5.36
CA GLU A 8 -1.93 22.78 5.37
C GLU A 8 -1.93 23.39 6.77
N ASP A 9 -2.72 22.84 7.69
CA ASP A 9 -2.74 23.24 9.11
C ASP A 9 -1.38 23.01 9.80
N MET A 10 -0.53 22.15 9.23
CA MET A 10 0.85 21.95 9.69
C MET A 10 1.85 22.98 9.12
N GLY A 11 1.39 23.94 8.33
CA GLY A 11 2.21 24.95 7.68
C GLY A 11 2.86 24.48 6.37
N LEU A 12 2.43 23.34 5.82
CA LEU A 12 2.86 22.87 4.51
C LEU A 12 1.97 23.47 3.42
N LYS A 13 2.53 23.75 2.25
CA LYS A 13 1.74 24.16 1.07
C LYS A 13 1.52 22.95 0.17
N VAL A 14 0.26 22.67 -0.19
CA VAL A 14 -0.10 21.51 -1.00
C VAL A 14 -0.52 21.94 -2.39
N HIS A 15 0.19 21.44 -3.41
CA HIS A 15 -0.12 21.73 -4.82
C HIS A 15 -0.42 20.44 -5.56
N CYS A 16 -1.72 20.16 -5.69
CA CYS A 16 -2.20 19.03 -6.46
C CYS A 16 -2.30 19.39 -7.95
N GLY A 17 -1.94 18.44 -8.83
CA GLY A 17 -2.05 18.64 -10.28
C GLY A 17 -0.90 19.42 -10.93
N ALA A 18 0.02 19.96 -10.13
CA ALA A 18 1.22 20.64 -10.60
C ALA A 18 2.18 19.68 -11.33
N ARG A 19 2.75 20.14 -12.45
CA ARG A 19 3.66 19.37 -13.30
C ARG A 19 4.98 20.11 -13.42
N THR A 20 5.98 19.64 -12.69
CA THR A 20 7.35 20.15 -12.75
C THR A 20 7.89 20.07 -14.17
N ALA A 21 8.35 21.21 -14.69
CA ALA A 21 8.96 21.35 -16.00
C ALA A 21 10.49 21.25 -15.92
N ALA A 22 11.10 21.90 -14.93
CA ALA A 22 12.54 21.94 -14.76
C ALA A 22 12.97 22.14 -13.31
N PHE A 23 14.20 21.71 -13.02
CA PHE A 23 14.97 22.08 -11.85
C PHE A 23 15.97 23.17 -12.28
N VAL A 24 15.90 24.34 -11.67
CA VAL A 24 16.77 25.47 -12.01
C VAL A 24 17.95 25.51 -11.04
N GLY A 25 19.17 25.44 -11.56
CA GLY A 25 20.40 25.56 -10.77
C GLY A 25 20.71 27.00 -10.36
N GLU A 26 21.53 27.19 -9.33
CA GLU A 26 22.08 28.51 -8.94
C GLU A 26 22.86 29.20 -10.08
N ASP A 27 23.43 28.45 -11.02
CA ASP A 27 24.05 28.94 -12.24
C ASP A 27 23.04 29.32 -13.36
N GLY A 28 21.75 29.11 -13.11
CA GLY A 28 20.64 29.36 -14.03
C GLY A 28 20.41 28.25 -15.06
N THR A 29 21.15 27.15 -15.01
CA THR A 29 20.93 26.02 -15.95
C THR A 29 19.76 25.15 -15.53
N THR A 30 19.10 24.53 -16.50
CA THR A 30 18.09 23.47 -16.28
C THR A 30 18.58 22.10 -16.74
N ASP A 31 19.87 21.98 -17.06
CA ASP A 31 20.51 20.74 -17.48
C ASP A 31 20.64 19.77 -16.30
N THR A 32 20.10 18.56 -16.47
CA THR A 32 20.17 17.49 -15.46
C THR A 32 21.58 16.94 -15.24
N GLU A 33 22.51 17.19 -16.17
CA GLU A 33 23.92 16.84 -16.01
C GLU A 33 24.71 17.87 -15.18
N SER A 34 24.16 19.07 -14.98
CA SER A 34 24.77 20.07 -14.11
C SER A 34 24.79 19.58 -12.66
N ARG A 35 25.90 19.85 -11.99
CA ARG A 35 26.04 19.62 -10.54
C ARG A 35 25.79 20.88 -9.72
N SER A 36 25.28 21.96 -10.33
CA SER A 36 24.89 23.16 -9.62
C SER A 36 23.80 22.83 -8.60
N PRO A 37 23.86 23.36 -7.36
CA PRO A 37 22.76 23.25 -6.41
C PRO A 37 21.46 23.80 -7.01
N VAL A 38 20.32 23.22 -6.62
CA VAL A 38 19.00 23.69 -7.03
C VAL A 38 18.69 25.02 -6.34
N ALA A 39 18.16 25.97 -7.10
CA ALA A 39 17.72 27.28 -6.66
C ALA A 39 16.21 27.49 -6.82
N ALA A 40 15.59 26.85 -7.82
CA ALA A 40 14.16 26.96 -8.06
C ALA A 40 13.53 25.74 -8.78
N LEU A 41 12.20 25.67 -8.72
CA LEU A 41 11.36 24.76 -9.52
C LEU A 41 10.55 25.57 -10.54
N GLU A 42 10.50 25.08 -11.77
CA GLU A 42 9.57 25.57 -12.78
C GLU A 42 8.44 24.56 -12.98
N PHE A 43 7.22 25.07 -13.21
CA PHE A 43 6.04 24.27 -13.48
C PHE A 43 5.46 24.61 -14.86
N SER A 44 5.01 23.59 -15.58
CA SER A 44 4.51 23.73 -16.96
C SER A 44 3.05 24.20 -17.06
N ASN A 45 2.32 24.20 -15.95
CA ASN A 45 0.87 24.37 -15.93
C ASN A 45 0.38 25.31 -14.81
N GLU A 46 1.28 26.04 -14.17
CA GLU A 46 0.96 26.91 -13.04
C GLU A 46 1.06 28.39 -13.43
N GLY A 47 0.41 29.25 -12.63
CA GLY A 47 0.39 30.70 -12.85
C GLY A 47 1.66 31.42 -12.37
N PRO A 48 1.75 32.75 -12.58
CA PRO A 48 2.95 33.55 -12.27
C PRO A 48 3.43 33.49 -10.81
N GLU A 49 2.54 33.11 -9.88
CA GLU A 49 2.88 32.93 -8.46
C GLU A 49 3.85 31.75 -8.23
N TRP A 50 3.84 30.77 -9.12
CA TRP A 50 4.61 29.52 -9.04
C TRP A 50 5.74 29.47 -10.06
N ASP A 51 5.91 30.54 -10.83
CA ASP A 51 7.01 30.67 -11.76
C ASP A 51 8.32 30.81 -10.98
N ASN A 52 9.29 29.96 -11.32
CA ASN A 52 10.60 29.92 -10.64
C ASN A 52 10.49 29.86 -9.11
N LEU A 53 9.68 28.92 -8.60
CA LEU A 53 9.47 28.73 -7.15
C LEU A 53 10.80 28.50 -6.43
N PRO A 54 11.28 29.41 -5.57
CA PRO A 54 12.58 29.29 -4.93
C PRO A 54 12.63 28.10 -3.97
N VAL A 55 13.63 27.24 -4.11
CA VAL A 55 13.85 26.06 -3.25
C VAL A 55 15.35 25.84 -3.03
N GLN A 56 15.70 25.17 -1.93
CA GLN A 56 17.09 24.79 -1.61
C GLN A 56 17.31 23.27 -1.65
N MET A 57 16.21 22.49 -1.71
CA MET A 57 16.24 21.05 -1.73
C MET A 57 14.97 20.56 -2.44
N VAL A 58 15.13 19.50 -3.24
CA VAL A 58 14.03 18.79 -3.87
C VAL A 58 14.11 17.33 -3.45
N VAL A 59 13.00 16.80 -2.93
CA VAL A 59 12.85 15.37 -2.65
C VAL A 59 11.92 14.79 -3.71
N VAL A 60 12.42 13.85 -4.50
CA VAL A 60 11.65 13.21 -5.57
C VAL A 60 11.03 11.90 -5.06
N SER A 61 9.71 11.89 -4.92
CA SER A 61 8.91 10.72 -4.52
C SER A 61 7.80 10.43 -5.53
N ALA A 62 8.16 10.30 -6.81
CA ALA A 62 7.24 10.19 -7.95
C ALA A 62 6.96 8.74 -8.41
N GLY A 63 7.21 7.76 -7.55
CA GLY A 63 7.09 6.33 -7.85
C GLY A 63 8.41 5.68 -8.27
N ILE A 64 8.34 4.38 -8.53
CA ILE A 64 9.49 3.53 -8.88
C ILE A 64 9.33 2.93 -10.27
N LYS A 65 10.44 2.48 -10.85
CA LYS A 65 10.47 1.69 -12.09
C LYS A 65 11.24 0.38 -11.81
N PRO A 66 10.83 -0.75 -12.41
CA PRO A 66 11.62 -1.98 -12.37
C PRO A 66 13.04 -1.73 -12.86
N ARG A 67 14.03 -2.22 -12.11
CA ARG A 67 15.42 -2.30 -12.55
C ARG A 67 15.62 -3.56 -13.38
N ASP A 68 15.12 -3.54 -14.60
CA ASP A 68 15.08 -4.69 -15.50
C ASP A 68 16.19 -4.69 -16.57
N GLU A 69 17.15 -3.78 -16.48
CA GLU A 69 18.16 -3.53 -17.51
C GLU A 69 18.97 -4.80 -17.82
N LEU A 70 19.38 -5.55 -16.79
CA LEU A 70 20.13 -6.79 -16.97
C LEU A 70 19.34 -7.84 -17.79
N ALA A 71 18.06 -8.00 -17.48
CA ALA A 71 17.20 -8.95 -18.17
C ALA A 71 16.87 -8.48 -19.60
N ARG A 72 16.65 -7.18 -19.76
CA ARG A 72 16.43 -6.53 -21.06
C ARG A 72 17.64 -6.68 -21.99
N ASP A 73 18.83 -6.39 -21.49
CA ASP A 73 20.09 -6.46 -22.25
C ASP A 73 20.45 -7.91 -22.62
N SER A 74 19.96 -8.90 -21.87
CA SER A 74 20.15 -10.32 -22.19
C SER A 74 19.46 -10.74 -23.50
N GLY A 75 18.37 -10.07 -23.89
CA GLY A 75 17.53 -10.42 -25.05
C GLY A 75 16.82 -11.79 -24.97
N THR A 76 16.97 -12.54 -23.87
CA THR A 76 16.43 -13.91 -23.70
C THR A 76 15.31 -13.98 -22.66
N ILE A 77 15.23 -12.99 -21.78
CA ILE A 77 14.21 -12.87 -20.76
C ILE A 77 13.09 -11.94 -21.25
N SER A 78 11.85 -12.43 -21.21
CA SER A 78 10.67 -11.66 -21.57
C SER A 78 10.46 -10.48 -20.62
N ILE A 79 10.31 -9.28 -21.19
CA ILE A 79 10.09 -8.03 -20.46
C ILE A 79 8.71 -7.47 -20.83
N GLY A 80 8.00 -6.91 -19.86
CA GLY A 80 6.74 -6.22 -20.10
C GLY A 80 6.90 -4.94 -20.90
N GLU A 81 5.82 -4.50 -21.56
CA GLU A 81 5.80 -3.28 -22.37
C GLU A 81 6.23 -2.03 -21.57
N ARG A 82 5.85 -1.96 -20.29
CA ARG A 82 6.19 -0.86 -19.37
C ARG A 82 7.38 -1.19 -18.45
N GLY A 83 8.12 -2.25 -18.75
CA GLY A 83 9.17 -2.81 -17.92
C GLY A 83 8.70 -3.91 -16.96
N GLY A 84 9.65 -4.50 -16.26
CA GLY A 84 9.47 -5.66 -15.39
C GLY A 84 9.70 -6.98 -16.12
N ILE A 85 10.28 -7.93 -15.41
CA ILE A 85 10.57 -9.29 -15.87
C ILE A 85 9.27 -10.10 -15.79
N VAL A 86 8.79 -10.62 -16.92
CA VAL A 86 7.59 -11.45 -16.96
C VAL A 86 7.86 -12.75 -16.21
N VAL A 87 6.99 -13.07 -15.24
CA VAL A 87 7.06 -14.32 -14.47
C VAL A 87 5.73 -15.05 -14.43
N ASP A 88 5.79 -16.38 -14.27
CA ASP A 88 4.62 -17.23 -14.01
C ASP A 88 4.26 -17.29 -12.51
N GLU A 89 3.27 -18.11 -12.12
CA GLU A 89 2.87 -18.28 -10.71
C GLU A 89 3.95 -18.89 -9.80
N PHE A 90 5.02 -19.43 -10.37
CA PHE A 90 6.15 -20.05 -9.66
C PHE A 90 7.39 -19.14 -9.66
N MET A 91 7.19 -17.87 -10.07
CA MET A 91 8.24 -16.85 -10.17
C MET A 91 9.33 -17.17 -11.22
N GLN A 92 9.05 -18.09 -12.15
CA GLN A 92 9.96 -18.46 -13.23
C GLN A 92 9.91 -17.42 -14.34
N THR A 93 11.08 -17.06 -14.86
CA THR A 93 11.18 -16.23 -16.08
C THR A 93 11.13 -17.11 -17.33
N SER A 94 11.17 -16.51 -18.53
CA SER A 94 11.30 -17.27 -19.78
C SER A 94 12.67 -17.95 -19.95
N ALA A 95 13.68 -17.56 -19.17
CA ALA A 95 14.98 -18.21 -19.18
C ALA A 95 15.02 -19.37 -18.18
N GLN A 96 15.62 -20.48 -18.61
CA GLN A 96 15.76 -21.66 -17.78
C GLN A 96 16.59 -21.36 -16.53
N ASP A 97 16.15 -21.84 -15.37
CA ASP A 97 16.86 -21.70 -14.08
C ASP A 97 17.00 -20.24 -13.59
N VAL A 98 16.28 -19.31 -14.19
CA VAL A 98 16.24 -17.89 -13.79
C VAL A 98 14.86 -17.55 -13.26
N TYR A 99 14.84 -16.96 -12.06
CA TYR A 99 13.65 -16.54 -11.35
C TYR A 99 13.72 -15.03 -11.08
N ALA A 100 12.57 -14.37 -10.96
CA ALA A 100 12.48 -12.97 -10.58
C ALA A 100 11.39 -12.76 -9.54
N ILE A 101 11.66 -11.93 -8.54
CA ILE A 101 10.76 -11.66 -7.41
C ILE A 101 10.76 -10.15 -7.08
N GLY A 102 9.81 -9.71 -6.26
CA GLY A 102 9.73 -8.34 -5.79
C GLY A 102 9.37 -7.34 -6.89
N GLU A 103 9.89 -6.12 -6.78
CA GLU A 103 9.45 -4.99 -7.62
C GLU A 103 9.91 -5.05 -9.08
N ILE A 104 10.75 -6.03 -9.43
CA ILE A 104 11.12 -6.33 -10.82
C ILE A 104 10.23 -7.38 -11.46
N ALA A 105 9.47 -8.16 -10.67
CA ALA A 105 8.63 -9.24 -11.17
C ALA A 105 7.29 -8.69 -11.69
N LEU A 106 7.03 -8.92 -12.97
CA LEU A 106 5.76 -8.63 -13.63
C LEU A 106 4.92 -9.91 -13.67
N TYR A 107 4.07 -10.08 -12.66
CA TYR A 107 3.15 -11.21 -12.55
C TYR A 107 1.76 -10.79 -12.99
N ASN A 108 1.14 -11.51 -13.94
CA ASN A 108 -0.19 -11.19 -14.47
C ASN A 108 -0.37 -9.71 -14.87
N ASN A 109 0.65 -9.15 -15.53
CA ASN A 109 0.70 -7.75 -15.97
C ASN A 109 0.60 -6.72 -14.82
N PHE A 110 1.04 -7.12 -13.61
CA PHE A 110 1.08 -6.27 -12.43
C PHE A 110 2.43 -6.38 -11.70
N ILE A 111 2.92 -5.24 -11.20
CA ILE A 111 4.14 -5.15 -10.38
C ILE A 111 3.74 -4.73 -8.97
N TYR A 112 4.17 -5.51 -7.97
CA TYR A 112 3.86 -5.27 -6.58
C TYR A 112 4.96 -4.41 -5.93
N GLY A 113 4.66 -3.12 -5.70
CA GLY A 113 5.56 -2.16 -5.04
C GLY A 113 5.48 -2.18 -3.51
N LEU A 114 5.38 -3.38 -2.92
CA LEU A 114 5.30 -3.58 -1.47
C LEU A 114 6.28 -4.68 -1.07
N ILE A 115 6.78 -4.61 0.17
CA ILE A 115 7.75 -5.58 0.69
C ILE A 115 7.13 -6.95 0.95
N ALA A 116 5.90 -7.02 1.48
CA ALA A 116 5.24 -8.28 1.84
C ALA A 116 5.04 -9.22 0.63
N PRO A 117 4.54 -8.74 -0.53
CA PRO A 117 4.52 -9.55 -1.75
C PRO A 117 5.91 -10.05 -2.16
N GLY A 118 6.96 -9.25 -1.94
CA GLY A 118 8.33 -9.66 -2.20
C GLY A 118 8.76 -10.89 -1.39
N TYR A 119 8.35 -10.98 -0.12
CA TYR A 119 8.59 -12.17 0.72
C TYR A 119 7.81 -13.39 0.24
N ASP A 120 6.54 -13.23 -0.14
CA ASP A 120 5.73 -14.31 -0.68
C ASP A 120 6.32 -14.86 -1.98
N MET A 121 6.72 -13.95 -2.88
CA MET A 121 7.42 -14.31 -4.12
C MET A 121 8.75 -15.02 -3.84
N ALA A 122 9.53 -14.54 -2.84
CA ALA A 122 10.79 -15.18 -2.45
C ALA A 122 10.57 -16.63 -1.98
N LYS A 123 9.53 -16.85 -1.16
CA LYS A 123 9.15 -18.18 -0.68
C LYS A 123 8.78 -19.09 -1.85
N VAL A 124 7.92 -18.62 -2.75
CA VAL A 124 7.50 -19.37 -3.94
C VAL A 124 8.70 -19.72 -4.83
N ALA A 125 9.58 -18.76 -5.10
CA ALA A 125 10.78 -19.00 -5.90
C ALA A 125 11.73 -20.01 -5.23
N ALA A 126 11.94 -19.91 -3.92
CA ALA A 126 12.79 -20.84 -3.16
C ALA A 126 12.24 -22.27 -3.18
N GLU A 127 10.94 -22.45 -2.97
CA GLU A 127 10.29 -23.77 -3.03
C GLU A 127 10.31 -24.33 -4.47
N SER A 128 10.17 -23.47 -5.48
CA SER A 128 10.31 -23.85 -6.89
C SER A 128 11.71 -24.33 -7.26
N VAL A 129 12.75 -23.65 -6.74
CA VAL A 129 14.14 -24.07 -6.93
C VAL A 129 14.41 -25.39 -6.18
N ALA A 130 13.89 -25.53 -4.96
CA ALA A 130 14.07 -26.74 -4.16
C ALA A 130 13.46 -27.98 -4.81
N GLU A 131 12.23 -27.89 -5.34
CA GLU A 131 11.59 -28.99 -6.08
C GLU A 131 12.41 -29.35 -7.32
N LYS A 132 12.86 -28.36 -8.10
CA LYS A 132 13.66 -28.60 -9.31
C LYS A 132 14.97 -29.32 -9.01
N LEU A 133 15.59 -29.02 -7.87
CA LEU A 133 16.80 -29.68 -7.38
C LEU A 133 16.53 -30.95 -6.57
N ASN A 134 15.26 -31.33 -6.39
CA ASN A 134 14.81 -32.45 -5.58
C ASN A 134 15.38 -32.40 -4.13
N ILE A 135 15.34 -31.20 -3.53
CA ILE A 135 15.76 -30.91 -2.17
C ILE A 135 14.52 -30.77 -1.28
N GLY A 136 14.46 -31.52 -0.18
CA GLY A 136 13.37 -31.45 0.79
C GLY A 136 12.22 -32.43 0.52
N PRO A 137 11.15 -32.38 1.32
CA PRO A 137 9.99 -33.25 1.16
C PRO A 137 9.18 -32.86 -0.08
N LYS A 138 8.69 -33.87 -0.81
CA LYS A 138 7.76 -33.64 -1.93
C LYS A 138 6.44 -33.10 -1.40
N THR A 139 6.11 -31.88 -1.79
CA THR A 139 4.87 -31.19 -1.41
C THR A 139 4.29 -30.50 -2.65
N ASP A 140 3.02 -30.13 -2.59
CA ASP A 140 2.44 -29.30 -3.65
C ASP A 140 3.14 -27.95 -3.68
N LEU A 141 3.66 -27.59 -4.86
CA LEU A 141 4.43 -26.37 -5.04
C LEU A 141 3.53 -25.14 -4.82
N PRO A 142 3.93 -24.18 -3.97
CA PRO A 142 3.13 -22.99 -3.73
C PRO A 142 3.08 -22.15 -5.01
N LYS A 143 1.97 -21.46 -5.19
CA LYS A 143 1.76 -20.51 -6.27
C LYS A 143 1.63 -19.12 -5.69
N PHE A 144 2.30 -18.15 -6.29
CA PHE A 144 1.96 -16.76 -6.06
C PHE A 144 0.63 -16.48 -6.77
N THR A 145 -0.36 -16.01 -6.02
CA THR A 145 -1.73 -15.74 -6.52
C THR A 145 -2.07 -14.26 -6.52
N GLY A 146 -1.05 -13.41 -6.39
CA GLY A 146 -1.18 -11.99 -6.11
C GLY A 146 -1.10 -11.68 -4.63
N ALA A 147 -1.23 -10.41 -4.30
CA ALA A 147 -1.16 -9.94 -2.92
C ALA A 147 -2.17 -8.83 -2.65
N ASP A 148 -2.52 -8.70 -1.38
CA ASP A 148 -3.35 -7.60 -0.89
C ASP A 148 -2.56 -6.28 -0.88
N LEU A 149 -3.11 -5.27 -1.54
CA LEU A 149 -2.53 -3.93 -1.65
C LEU A 149 -3.08 -2.98 -0.58
N SER A 150 -3.78 -3.50 0.43
CA SER A 150 -4.29 -2.72 1.54
C SER A 150 -3.14 -2.09 2.33
N THR A 151 -3.26 -0.80 2.61
CA THR A 151 -2.23 -0.02 3.31
C THR A 151 -2.88 0.81 4.40
N LYS A 152 -2.27 0.82 5.59
CA LYS A 152 -2.59 1.74 6.68
C LYS A 152 -1.35 2.55 7.03
N LEU A 153 -1.44 3.86 6.88
CA LEU A 153 -0.37 4.82 7.11
C LEU A 153 -0.78 5.77 8.24
N LYS A 154 0.17 6.10 9.10
CA LYS A 154 0.04 7.23 10.03
C LYS A 154 0.76 8.42 9.43
N LEU A 155 -0.01 9.40 8.95
CA LEU A 155 0.52 10.63 8.43
C LEU A 155 0.27 11.74 9.46
N LEU A 156 1.31 12.13 10.20
CA LEU A 156 1.34 13.41 10.91
C LEU A 156 0.08 13.71 11.76
N GLY A 157 -0.34 12.76 12.61
CA GLY A 157 -1.54 12.92 13.45
C GLY A 157 -2.87 12.58 12.75
N SER A 158 -2.83 12.08 11.52
CA SER A 158 -3.99 11.54 10.82
C SER A 158 -3.75 10.08 10.45
N ASP A 159 -4.69 9.22 10.81
CA ASP A 159 -4.72 7.87 10.26
C ASP A 159 -5.27 7.92 8.83
N VAL A 160 -4.60 7.22 7.92
CA VAL A 160 -5.03 7.04 6.54
C VAL A 160 -4.97 5.56 6.23
N ALA A 161 -6.03 5.01 5.66
CA ALA A 161 -6.03 3.64 5.22
C ALA A 161 -6.79 3.46 3.91
N SER A 162 -6.36 2.50 3.10
CA SER A 162 -7.13 1.99 1.98
C SER A 162 -7.07 0.48 1.97
N PHE A 163 -8.16 -0.16 1.58
CA PHE A 163 -8.27 -1.61 1.56
C PHE A 163 -9.16 -2.11 0.43
N GLY A 164 -8.92 -3.33 -0.03
CA GLY A 164 -9.66 -3.96 -1.12
C GLY A 164 -9.71 -3.08 -2.38
N VAL A 165 -10.86 -3.09 -3.06
CA VAL A 165 -11.13 -2.16 -4.17
C VAL A 165 -11.34 -0.76 -3.59
N ASN A 166 -10.33 0.10 -3.74
CA ASN A 166 -10.35 1.50 -3.26
C ASN A 166 -10.67 2.51 -4.39
N GLN A 167 -10.37 2.15 -5.64
CA GLN A 167 -10.68 2.90 -6.86
C GLN A 167 -11.23 1.92 -7.90
N PRO A 168 -12.56 1.77 -7.99
CA PRO A 168 -13.17 0.91 -8.99
C PRO A 168 -12.84 1.41 -10.40
N ARG A 169 -12.71 0.48 -11.35
CA ARG A 169 -12.45 0.86 -12.73
C ARG A 169 -13.70 1.52 -13.34
N PRO A 170 -13.55 2.44 -14.32
CA PRO A 170 -14.70 3.08 -14.95
C PRO A 170 -15.70 2.12 -15.60
N ASP A 171 -15.27 0.93 -16.00
CA ASP A 171 -16.07 -0.14 -16.61
C ASP A 171 -16.64 -1.15 -15.60
N ASP A 172 -16.37 -0.97 -14.30
CA ASP A 172 -16.89 -1.85 -13.25
C ASP A 172 -18.37 -1.56 -12.99
N THR A 173 -19.24 -2.40 -13.55
CA THR A 173 -20.71 -2.25 -13.42
C THR A 173 -21.28 -2.73 -12.09
N ASP A 174 -20.50 -3.43 -11.26
CA ASP A 174 -20.95 -4.02 -9.99
C ASP A 174 -20.45 -3.20 -8.79
N VAL A 175 -20.74 -1.90 -8.80
CA VAL A 175 -20.24 -0.95 -7.81
C VAL A 175 -21.34 -0.02 -7.33
N THR A 176 -21.41 0.17 -6.01
CA THR A 176 -22.11 1.27 -5.34
C THR A 176 -21.20 1.82 -4.23
N GLU A 177 -21.22 3.13 -4.01
CA GLU A 177 -20.34 3.78 -3.04
C GLU A 177 -21.12 4.52 -1.96
N LEU A 178 -20.65 4.46 -0.71
CA LEU A 178 -21.12 5.26 0.41
C LEU A 178 -19.99 6.17 0.88
N VAL A 179 -20.29 7.47 1.04
CA VAL A 179 -19.29 8.48 1.41
C VAL A 179 -19.76 9.25 2.64
N TRP A 180 -18.90 9.29 3.65
CA TRP A 180 -18.97 10.19 4.79
C TRP A 180 -17.87 11.23 4.64
N ASN A 181 -18.26 12.51 4.59
CA ASN A 181 -17.33 13.61 4.41
C ASN A 181 -17.60 14.68 5.46
N ASP A 182 -16.88 14.62 6.57
CA ASP A 182 -16.93 15.60 7.65
C ASP A 182 -15.73 16.53 7.54
N LYS A 183 -15.97 17.70 6.94
CA LYS A 183 -14.94 18.72 6.77
C LYS A 183 -14.52 19.39 8.07
N LEU A 184 -15.39 19.42 9.10
CA LEU A 184 -15.11 20.10 10.37
C LEU A 184 -14.09 19.32 11.20
N ASN A 185 -14.22 17.99 11.21
CA ASN A 185 -13.29 17.11 11.91
C ASN A 185 -12.18 16.55 11.00
N ALA A 186 -12.16 16.98 9.72
CA ALA A 186 -11.26 16.49 8.69
C ALA A 186 -11.26 14.95 8.56
N ILE A 187 -12.47 14.37 8.56
CA ILE A 187 -12.71 12.93 8.41
C ILE A 187 -13.34 12.67 7.04
N TYR A 188 -12.72 11.77 6.28
CA TYR A 188 -13.26 11.27 5.03
C TYR A 188 -13.27 9.74 5.06
N ARG A 189 -14.43 9.16 4.77
CA ARG A 189 -14.61 7.72 4.68
C ARG A 189 -15.41 7.39 3.44
N LYS A 190 -14.85 6.54 2.59
CA LYS A 190 -15.50 6.01 1.40
C LYS A 190 -15.52 4.50 1.51
N LEU A 191 -16.69 3.90 1.46
CA LEU A 191 -16.88 2.45 1.41
C LEU A 191 -17.45 2.07 0.04
N ILE A 192 -16.87 1.04 -0.55
CA ILE A 192 -17.23 0.56 -1.88
C ILE A 192 -17.86 -0.81 -1.72
N PHE A 193 -19.08 -0.95 -2.23
CA PHE A 193 -19.86 -2.18 -2.20
C PHE A 193 -20.07 -2.70 -3.62
N ASN A 194 -20.53 -3.94 -3.73
CA ASN A 194 -21.20 -4.41 -4.95
C ASN A 194 -22.47 -3.57 -5.22
N LYS A 195 -23.01 -3.65 -6.44
CA LYS A 195 -24.18 -2.86 -6.83
C LYS A 195 -25.39 -3.12 -5.93
N ALA A 196 -25.54 -4.38 -5.48
CA ALA A 196 -26.58 -4.80 -4.57
C ALA A 196 -26.43 -4.25 -3.15
N GLY A 197 -25.28 -3.67 -2.77
CA GLY A 197 -25.04 -3.15 -1.42
C GLY A 197 -24.90 -4.24 -0.35
N THR A 198 -24.71 -5.50 -0.74
CA THR A 198 -24.62 -6.65 0.15
C THR A 198 -23.18 -7.09 0.40
N LYS A 199 -22.20 -6.65 -0.38
CA LYS A 199 -20.81 -7.08 -0.20
C LYS A 199 -19.89 -5.87 -0.19
N LEU A 200 -19.13 -5.71 0.91
CA LEU A 200 -18.07 -4.71 0.97
C LEU A 200 -16.90 -5.18 0.10
N ARG A 201 -16.50 -4.37 -0.87
CA ARG A 201 -15.40 -4.65 -1.79
C ARG A 201 -14.12 -3.90 -1.40
N GLY A 202 -14.23 -2.81 -0.66
CA GLY A 202 -13.08 -2.03 -0.19
C GLY A 202 -13.46 -0.66 0.33
N GLY A 203 -12.45 0.20 0.49
CA GLY A 203 -12.68 1.56 0.96
C GLY A 203 -11.42 2.38 1.20
N ILE A 204 -11.65 3.64 1.57
CA ILE A 204 -10.65 4.65 1.93
C ILE A 204 -11.10 5.30 3.24
N LEU A 205 -10.20 5.39 4.21
CA LEU A 205 -10.38 6.01 5.51
C LEU A 205 -9.32 7.10 5.68
N VAL A 206 -9.72 8.31 6.08
CA VAL A 206 -8.84 9.45 6.35
C VAL A 206 -9.34 10.13 7.60
N GLY A 207 -8.43 10.42 8.52
CA GLY A 207 -8.70 11.12 9.77
C GLY A 207 -9.02 10.17 10.92
N ASP A 208 -9.88 9.18 10.67
CA ASP A 208 -10.23 8.11 11.60
C ASP A 208 -10.20 6.76 10.85
N ALA A 209 -9.24 5.92 11.22
CA ALA A 209 -9.11 4.55 10.69
C ALA A 209 -9.20 3.50 11.80
N GLY A 210 -9.95 3.77 12.87
CA GLY A 210 -10.18 2.83 13.98
C GLY A 210 -10.84 1.53 13.51
N ASP A 211 -11.81 1.65 12.60
CA ASP A 211 -12.53 0.50 12.02
C ASP A 211 -11.72 -0.31 10.97
N TYR A 212 -10.48 0.08 10.66
CA TYR A 212 -9.71 -0.51 9.54
C TYR A 212 -9.66 -2.04 9.60
N THR A 213 -9.28 -2.61 10.75
CA THR A 213 -9.09 -4.07 10.89
C THR A 213 -10.39 -4.83 10.60
N LYS A 214 -11.53 -4.31 11.09
CA LYS A 214 -12.86 -4.91 10.88
C LYS A 214 -13.28 -4.83 9.41
N LEU A 215 -13.13 -3.66 8.80
CA LEU A 215 -13.53 -3.44 7.40
C LEU A 215 -12.65 -4.22 6.43
N HIS A 216 -11.34 -4.26 6.69
CA HIS A 216 -10.37 -5.04 5.93
C HIS A 216 -10.70 -6.52 5.98
N LYS A 217 -10.95 -7.07 7.17
CA LYS A 217 -11.38 -8.47 7.34
C LYS A 217 -12.63 -8.78 6.54
N LEU A 218 -13.66 -7.93 6.64
CA LEU A 218 -14.92 -8.13 5.94
C LEU A 218 -14.75 -8.07 4.40
N ALA A 219 -13.98 -7.10 3.91
CA ALA A 219 -13.83 -6.87 2.47
C ALA A 219 -12.87 -7.84 1.77
N VAL A 220 -11.76 -8.16 2.42
CA VAL A 220 -10.61 -8.84 1.80
C VAL A 220 -10.47 -10.28 2.27
N LEU A 221 -10.72 -10.55 3.56
CA LEU A 221 -10.45 -11.88 4.14
C LEU A 221 -11.66 -12.82 4.10
N THR A 222 -12.86 -12.32 4.41
CA THR A 222 -14.08 -13.16 4.44
C THR A 222 -14.92 -12.97 3.19
N GLY A 223 -15.08 -11.73 2.72
CA GLY A 223 -15.92 -11.41 1.56
C GLY A 223 -17.39 -11.78 1.77
N GLU A 224 -17.83 -11.83 3.03
CA GLU A 224 -19.18 -12.20 3.45
C GLU A 224 -20.22 -11.19 2.97
N GLU A 225 -21.43 -11.69 2.72
CA GLU A 225 -22.58 -10.84 2.46
C GLU A 225 -23.14 -10.28 3.78
N ILE A 226 -23.54 -9.01 3.74
CA ILE A 226 -24.17 -8.26 4.81
C ILE A 226 -25.50 -7.71 4.33
N ASP A 227 -26.43 -7.51 5.26
CA ASP A 227 -27.68 -6.82 4.93
C ASP A 227 -27.48 -5.30 4.79
N HIS A 228 -28.46 -4.64 4.17
CA HIS A 228 -28.42 -3.18 3.96
C HIS A 228 -28.37 -2.38 5.27
N ALA A 229 -28.97 -2.89 6.35
CA ALA A 229 -28.95 -2.22 7.65
C ALA A 229 -27.53 -2.19 8.20
N THR A 230 -26.84 -3.33 8.18
CA THR A 230 -25.43 -3.48 8.56
C THR A 230 -24.56 -2.59 7.69
N ALA A 231 -24.73 -2.61 6.37
CA ALA A 231 -23.98 -1.76 5.44
C ALA A 231 -24.08 -0.26 5.81
N ALA A 232 -25.27 0.23 6.16
CA ALA A 232 -25.47 1.62 6.57
C ALA A 232 -24.76 1.95 7.90
N THR A 233 -24.71 1.02 8.85
CA THR A 233 -24.00 1.22 10.14
C THR A 233 -22.48 1.23 10.01
N LEU A 234 -21.94 0.70 8.91
CA LEU A 234 -20.51 0.74 8.64
C LEU A 234 -20.04 2.11 8.16
N LEU A 235 -20.91 2.99 7.68
CA LEU A 235 -20.49 4.28 7.12
C LEU A 235 -20.00 5.30 8.18
N PRO A 236 -20.69 5.50 9.32
CA PRO A 236 -20.23 6.47 10.32
C PRO A 236 -18.89 6.06 10.95
N PRO A 237 -17.92 6.99 11.07
CA PRO A 237 -16.66 6.74 11.76
C PRO A 237 -16.88 6.48 13.26
N PRO A 238 -15.99 5.73 13.95
CA PRO A 238 -16.03 5.55 15.40
C PRO A 238 -16.20 6.86 16.17
N SER A 239 -15.44 7.89 15.78
CA SER A 239 -15.51 9.25 16.36
C SER A 239 -16.87 9.94 16.26
N ALA A 240 -17.76 9.52 15.36
CA ALA A 240 -19.13 10.06 15.23
C ALA A 240 -20.19 9.26 16.01
N LYS A 241 -19.84 8.12 16.62
CA LYS A 241 -20.78 7.28 17.37
C LYS A 241 -20.87 7.77 18.83
N THR A 242 -22.04 8.25 19.24
CA THR A 242 -22.28 8.84 20.58
C THR A 242 -22.47 7.81 21.71
N SER A 243 -21.93 6.60 21.59
CA SER A 243 -22.02 5.57 22.64
C SER A 243 -20.63 5.24 23.18
N SER A 244 -20.49 5.43 24.48
CA SER A 244 -19.36 5.06 25.33
C SER A 244 -18.85 3.65 25.05
N GLY A 245 -17.63 3.59 24.55
CA GLY A 245 -16.84 2.39 24.42
C GLY A 245 -15.54 2.82 23.78
N GLU A 246 -14.54 3.12 24.61
CA GLU A 246 -13.17 2.95 24.19
C GLU A 246 -13.06 1.46 23.82
N GLU A 247 -13.30 1.13 22.55
CA GLU A 247 -12.85 -0.15 22.01
C GLU A 247 -11.33 -0.02 21.95
N GLU A 248 -10.68 -0.39 23.07
CA GLU A 248 -9.26 -0.71 23.08
C GLU A 248 -9.03 -1.60 21.87
N ASP A 249 -8.20 -1.10 20.95
CA ASP A 249 -7.66 -1.72 19.75
C ASP A 249 -7.59 -3.25 19.94
N GLU A 250 -8.68 -3.97 19.65
CA GLU A 250 -8.89 -5.33 20.18
C GLU A 250 -7.86 -6.21 19.49
N VAL A 251 -6.78 -6.50 20.22
CA VAL A 251 -5.63 -7.18 19.66
C VAL A 251 -6.12 -8.57 19.26
N PRO A 252 -6.10 -8.94 17.96
CA PRO A 252 -6.70 -10.19 17.49
C PRO A 252 -6.14 -11.37 18.29
N THR A 253 -6.99 -12.18 18.91
CA THR A 253 -6.56 -13.26 19.82
C THR A 253 -5.91 -14.44 19.10
N ASP A 254 -6.12 -14.55 17.79
CA ASP A 254 -5.52 -15.57 16.93
C ASP A 254 -3.99 -15.39 16.82
N PRO A 255 -3.17 -16.40 17.19
CA PRO A 255 -1.73 -16.33 17.03
C PRO A 255 -1.27 -16.17 15.58
N ASN A 256 -2.07 -16.56 14.59
CA ASN A 256 -1.75 -16.39 13.17
C ASN A 256 -2.12 -15.00 12.63
N SER A 257 -2.73 -14.15 13.45
CA SER A 257 -3.08 -12.80 13.01
C SER A 257 -1.82 -11.98 12.72
N GLN A 258 -1.77 -11.41 11.52
CA GLN A 258 -0.70 -10.54 11.07
C GLN A 258 -0.76 -9.20 11.82
N VAL A 259 0.35 -8.87 12.52
CA VAL A 259 0.51 -7.62 13.26
C VAL A 259 1.27 -6.58 12.43
N CYS A 260 2.31 -7.02 11.71
CA CYS A 260 3.06 -6.17 10.80
C CYS A 260 3.28 -6.89 9.47
N SER A 261 2.52 -6.52 8.44
CA SER A 261 2.67 -7.07 7.09
C SER A 261 4.06 -6.79 6.51
N CYS A 262 4.63 -5.60 6.75
CA CYS A 262 5.91 -5.22 6.17
C CYS A 262 7.10 -6.06 6.67
N ASN A 263 7.01 -6.60 7.88
CA ASN A 263 8.07 -7.43 8.48
C ASN A 263 7.66 -8.90 8.58
N ASP A 264 6.50 -9.27 8.01
CA ASP A 264 5.86 -10.58 8.16
C ASP A 264 5.84 -11.09 9.61
N VAL A 265 5.33 -10.25 10.52
CA VAL A 265 5.27 -10.56 11.95
C VAL A 265 3.84 -10.87 12.38
N SER A 266 3.61 -12.10 12.82
CA SER A 266 2.36 -12.52 13.44
C SER A 266 2.34 -12.28 14.95
N ARG A 267 1.14 -12.28 15.54
CA ARG A 267 0.96 -12.20 17.00
C ARG A 267 1.69 -13.34 17.73
N GLY A 268 1.62 -14.55 17.16
CA GLY A 268 2.26 -15.73 17.72
C GLY A 268 3.77 -15.59 17.78
N MET A 269 4.39 -14.96 16.77
CA MET A 269 5.83 -14.66 16.78
C MET A 269 6.20 -13.73 17.92
N ILE A 270 5.49 -12.61 18.09
CA ILE A 270 5.74 -11.66 19.18
C ILE A 270 5.55 -12.34 20.54
N SER A 271 4.45 -13.08 20.71
CA SER A 271 4.12 -13.76 21.96
C SER A 271 5.18 -14.80 22.33
N LYS A 272 5.64 -15.58 21.35
CA LYS A 272 6.73 -16.54 21.53
C LYS A 272 8.04 -15.84 21.90
N THR A 273 8.40 -14.76 21.22
CA THR A 273 9.63 -14.01 21.51
C THR A 273 9.62 -13.40 22.92
N ILE A 274 8.48 -12.88 23.40
CA ILE A 274 8.34 -12.39 24.78
C ILE A 274 8.66 -13.51 25.79
N VAL A 275 8.10 -14.70 25.57
CA VAL A 275 8.33 -15.88 26.42
C VAL A 275 9.80 -16.32 26.35
N ASP A 276 10.35 -16.46 25.14
CA ASP A 276 11.73 -16.93 24.90
C ASP A 276 12.78 -15.98 25.52
N LEU A 277 12.52 -14.68 25.52
CA LEU A 277 13.41 -13.66 26.13
C LEU A 277 13.21 -13.48 27.64
N GLY A 278 12.19 -14.11 28.23
CA GLY A 278 11.91 -14.04 29.68
C GLY A 278 11.61 -12.63 30.19
N VAL A 279 11.02 -11.76 29.36
CA VAL A 279 10.74 -10.37 29.74
C VAL A 279 9.47 -10.34 30.61
N GLU A 280 9.64 -10.51 31.92
CA GLU A 280 8.53 -10.43 32.89
C GLU A 280 7.80 -9.08 32.77
N GLY A 281 6.50 -9.13 32.47
CA GLY A 281 5.63 -7.94 32.37
C GLY A 281 5.46 -7.36 30.95
N ALA A 282 6.20 -7.85 29.95
CA ALA A 282 5.95 -7.45 28.56
C ALA A 282 4.63 -8.09 28.06
N THR A 283 3.66 -7.26 27.70
CA THR A 283 2.43 -7.68 27.04
C THR A 283 2.47 -7.28 25.57
N LEU A 284 1.65 -7.91 24.72
CA LEU A 284 1.58 -7.53 23.31
C LEU A 284 1.21 -6.04 23.13
N GLY A 285 0.36 -5.52 24.01
CA GLY A 285 0.00 -4.09 24.05
C GLY A 285 1.18 -3.16 24.38
N ALA A 286 2.15 -3.63 25.18
CA ALA A 286 3.35 -2.87 25.51
C ALA A 286 4.37 -2.82 24.35
N VAL A 287 4.37 -3.82 23.45
CA VAL A 287 5.27 -3.90 22.28
C VAL A 287 4.72 -3.12 21.08
N LYS A 288 3.39 -2.89 21.01
CA LYS A 288 2.70 -2.22 19.88
C LYS A 288 2.78 -0.68 19.93
N LYS A 289 3.22 -0.08 21.04
CA LYS A 289 3.45 1.38 21.18
C LYS A 289 4.88 1.75 20.79
#